data_AF-A0A397VWG0-F1
#
_entry.id   AF-A0A397VWG0-F1
#
_cell.length_a   1.000
_cell.length_b   1.000
_cell.length_c   1.000
_cell.angle_alpha   90.00
_cell.angle_beta   90.00
_cell.angle_gamma   90.00
#
_symmetry.space_group_name_H-M   'P 1'
#
loop_
_entity.id
_entity.type
_entity.pdbx_description
1 polymer ?
#
loop_
_entity_poly.entity_id
_entity_poly.type
_entity_poly.pdbx_seq_one_letter_code
_entity_poly.pdbx_strand_id
1 'polypeptide(L)'
;MFGAQITTSLSREFWLSGHQKEAAADHSCIFAGLVSTYNEVGLSFCGEGKCLDTHSICSIHYNQIVINNQFYEHLVGSVQESQTSNFDTVEDNPRINITNSMNQLGSIQQFLELVRQENYQKSQLITELNGQIELMHQYIDEQQNEIEELKNKLQCAYNNMAEVQDLYDEQRKQNEALIEQWISRFSSQQKR
;
A
#
# COMPACT_ATOMS: atom_id res chain seq x y z
N MET A 1 31.71 67.79 -45.06
CA MET A 1 30.98 67.56 -46.32
C MET A 1 31.06 66.07 -46.61
N PHE A 2 29.93 65.51 -47.02
CA PHE A 2 29.67 64.08 -47.22
C PHE A 2 30.70 63.39 -48.12
N GLY A 3 30.96 62.12 -47.83
CA GLY A 3 31.74 61.24 -48.70
C GLY A 3 31.72 59.79 -48.20
N ALA A 4 30.59 59.12 -48.37
CA ALA A 4 30.53 57.67 -48.27
C ALA A 4 31.22 57.04 -49.48
N GLN A 5 32.16 56.13 -49.25
CA GLN A 5 32.49 55.06 -50.20
C GLN A 5 32.73 53.75 -49.43
N ILE A 6 31.85 52.80 -49.71
CA ILE A 6 31.93 51.39 -49.41
C ILE A 6 32.89 50.77 -50.43
N THR A 7 33.84 49.92 -50.01
CA THR A 7 34.06 48.57 -50.56
C THR A 7 35.24 47.84 -49.87
N THR A 8 34.86 46.77 -49.16
CA THR A 8 35.51 45.44 -49.09
C THR A 8 37.02 45.30 -48.85
N SER A 9 37.39 44.71 -47.71
CA SER A 9 37.97 43.36 -47.75
C SER A 9 37.59 42.57 -46.50
N LEU A 10 37.17 41.33 -46.75
CA LEU A 10 36.75 40.34 -45.76
C LEU A 10 37.91 39.93 -44.87
N SER A 11 37.69 39.99 -43.56
CA SER A 11 38.25 39.02 -42.60
C SER A 11 37.27 38.95 -41.44
N ARG A 12 36.14 38.29 -41.66
CA ARG A 12 35.21 37.96 -40.57
C ARG A 12 35.50 36.54 -40.14
N GLU A 13 36.14 36.48 -38.98
CA GLU A 13 36.36 35.29 -38.17
C GLU A 13 35.09 34.46 -38.09
N PHE A 14 35.26 33.20 -38.44
CA PHE A 14 34.28 32.15 -38.41
C PHE A 14 33.98 31.81 -36.94
N TRP A 15 33.01 32.49 -36.33
CA TRP A 15 32.43 32.05 -35.06
C TRP A 15 31.55 30.82 -35.31
N LEU A 16 32.18 29.66 -35.47
CA LEU A 16 31.54 28.39 -35.16
C LEU A 16 31.56 28.26 -33.64
N SER A 17 30.40 28.44 -33.02
CA SER A 17 30.12 27.89 -31.69
C SER A 17 30.49 26.41 -31.71
N GLY A 18 31.62 26.07 -31.10
CA GLY A 18 32.04 24.70 -30.86
C GLY A 18 31.10 24.05 -29.87
N HIS A 19 29.93 23.61 -30.33
CA HIS A 19 29.16 22.60 -29.61
C HIS A 19 29.90 21.29 -29.77
N GLN A 20 30.81 21.04 -28.84
CA GLN A 20 31.39 19.74 -28.60
C GLN A 20 30.20 18.81 -28.30
N LYS A 21 29.89 17.89 -29.22
CA LYS A 21 28.91 16.84 -28.95
C LYS A 21 29.43 16.06 -27.75
N GLU A 22 28.69 16.12 -26.64
CA GLU A 22 28.93 15.25 -25.49
C GLU A 22 28.93 13.80 -25.96
N ALA A 23 29.89 13.01 -25.47
CA ALA A 23 29.97 11.61 -25.84
C ALA A 23 28.75 10.89 -25.24
N ALA A 24 28.25 9.84 -25.89
CA ALA A 24 27.13 9.05 -25.35
C ALA A 24 27.42 8.46 -23.95
N ALA A 25 28.69 8.40 -23.55
CA ALA A 25 29.13 8.01 -22.21
C ALA A 25 28.86 9.07 -21.12
N ASP A 26 28.66 10.34 -21.50
CA ASP A 26 28.43 11.47 -20.59
C ASP A 26 26.93 11.66 -20.25
N HIS A 27 26.04 11.00 -21.00
CA HIS A 27 24.62 10.95 -20.67
C HIS A 27 24.35 9.78 -19.73
N SER A 28 23.63 10.04 -18.63
CA SER A 28 23.12 8.95 -17.80
C SER A 28 22.27 8.05 -18.69
N CYS A 29 22.67 6.78 -18.78
CA CYS A 29 21.89 5.78 -19.51
C CYS A 29 20.43 5.90 -19.03
N ILE A 30 19.46 5.93 -19.94
CA ILE A 30 18.03 5.98 -19.56
C ILE A 30 17.64 4.78 -18.68
N PHE A 31 18.45 3.72 -18.71
CA PHE A 31 18.34 2.54 -17.86
C PHE A 31 19.26 2.58 -16.63
N ALA A 32 19.96 3.68 -16.35
CA ALA A 32 20.86 3.80 -15.19
C ALA A 32 20.13 3.57 -13.87
N GLY A 33 18.89 4.07 -13.75
CA GLY A 33 18.02 3.79 -12.61
C GLY A 33 17.72 2.29 -12.49
N LEU A 34 17.37 1.65 -13.60
CA LEU A 34 17.10 0.21 -13.66
C LEU A 34 18.33 -0.61 -13.26
N VAL A 35 19.51 -0.29 -13.79
CA VAL A 35 20.79 -0.94 -13.45
C VAL A 35 21.15 -0.75 -11.98
N SER A 36 20.91 0.43 -11.41
CA SER A 36 21.11 0.68 -9.97
C SER A 36 20.19 -0.18 -9.11
N THR A 37 18.91 -0.28 -9.46
CA THR A 37 17.95 -1.11 -8.74
C THR A 37 18.32 -2.58 -8.79
N TYR A 38 18.74 -3.10 -9.95
CA TYR A 38 19.19 -4.50 -10.07
C TYR A 38 20.42 -4.80 -9.19
N ASN A 39 21.38 -3.89 -9.12
CA ASN A 39 22.54 -4.05 -8.25
C ASN A 39 22.16 -4.05 -6.75
N GLU A 40 21.19 -3.23 -6.34
CA GLU A 40 20.70 -3.16 -4.96
C GLU A 40 20.01 -4.44 -4.48
N VAL A 41 19.28 -5.14 -5.37
CA VAL A 41 18.69 -6.47 -5.06
C VAL A 41 19.68 -7.63 -5.23
N GLY A 42 20.98 -7.35 -5.39
CA GLY A 42 22.04 -8.36 -5.41
C GLY A 42 22.16 -9.12 -6.74
N LEU A 43 21.54 -8.63 -7.81
CA LEU A 43 21.67 -9.21 -9.14
C LEU A 43 22.93 -8.64 -9.80
N SER A 44 23.97 -9.48 -9.88
CA SER A 44 25.25 -9.13 -10.49
C SER A 44 25.29 -9.49 -11.97
N PHE A 45 26.18 -8.85 -12.72
CA PHE A 45 26.48 -9.21 -14.10
C PHE A 45 26.90 -10.68 -14.17
N CYS A 46 26.20 -11.47 -14.97
CA CYS A 46 26.56 -12.86 -15.19
C CYS A 46 27.91 -12.92 -15.91
N GLY A 47 28.94 -13.37 -15.19
CA GLY A 47 30.20 -13.77 -15.80
C GLY A 47 30.01 -14.90 -16.80
N GLU A 48 30.88 -14.96 -17.80
CA GLU A 48 30.88 -15.95 -18.89
C GLU A 48 30.61 -17.36 -18.35
N GLY A 49 29.42 -17.90 -18.69
CA GLY A 49 29.10 -19.32 -18.51
C GLY A 49 28.00 -19.68 -17.51
N LYS A 50 27.41 -18.76 -16.73
CA LYS A 50 26.32 -19.11 -15.77
C LYS A 50 24.91 -18.67 -16.17
N CYS A 51 24.75 -17.94 -17.27
CA CYS A 51 23.47 -17.32 -17.65
C CYS A 51 22.78 -17.93 -18.87
N LEU A 52 23.13 -19.12 -19.36
CA LEU A 52 22.52 -19.62 -20.61
C LEU A 52 21.00 -19.85 -20.47
N ASP A 53 20.54 -20.38 -19.34
CA ASP A 53 19.12 -20.63 -19.10
C ASP A 53 18.33 -19.35 -18.80
N THR A 54 18.92 -18.41 -18.05
CA THR A 54 18.32 -17.10 -17.77
C THR A 54 18.36 -16.16 -18.97
N HIS A 55 19.38 -16.25 -19.83
CA HIS A 55 19.44 -15.54 -21.11
C HIS A 55 18.34 -16.02 -22.06
N SER A 56 18.03 -17.32 -22.08
CA SER A 56 16.88 -17.83 -22.85
C SER A 56 15.56 -17.21 -22.36
N ILE A 57 15.34 -17.16 -21.05
CA ILE A 57 14.11 -16.60 -20.46
C ILE A 57 14.02 -15.08 -20.68
N CYS A 58 15.10 -14.34 -20.43
CA CYS A 58 15.15 -12.90 -20.68
C CYS A 58 15.00 -12.57 -22.17
N SER A 59 15.59 -13.37 -23.07
CA SER A 59 15.43 -13.19 -24.51
C SER A 59 14.00 -13.46 -24.96
N ILE A 60 13.35 -14.49 -24.44
CA ILE A 60 11.93 -14.78 -24.72
C ILE A 60 11.05 -13.63 -24.25
N HIS A 61 11.24 -13.12 -23.04
CA HIS A 61 10.43 -12.02 -22.51
C HIS A 61 10.73 -10.69 -23.20
N TYR A 62 11.99 -10.40 -23.50
CA TYR A 62 12.37 -9.22 -24.28
C TYR A 62 11.70 -9.26 -25.66
N ASN A 63 11.78 -10.39 -26.36
CA ASN A 63 11.14 -10.54 -27.67
C ASN A 63 9.62 -10.48 -27.57
N GLN A 64 8.99 -11.05 -26.54
CA GLN A 64 7.55 -10.89 -26.31
C GLN A 64 7.15 -9.44 -26.05
N ILE A 65 7.96 -8.68 -25.30
CA ILE A 65 7.73 -7.26 -25.05
C ILE A 65 7.92 -6.45 -26.34
N VAL A 66 8.98 -6.72 -27.11
CA VAL A 66 9.25 -6.01 -28.36
C VAL A 66 8.20 -6.32 -29.43
N ILE A 67 7.79 -7.59 -29.58
CA ILE A 67 6.81 -8.03 -30.58
C ILE A 67 5.39 -7.55 -30.24
N ASN A 68 5.00 -7.53 -28.96
CA ASN A 68 3.64 -7.13 -28.56
C ASN A 68 3.50 -5.63 -28.25
N ASN A 69 4.59 -4.86 -28.30
CA ASN A 69 4.54 -3.43 -28.00
C ASN A 69 4.41 -2.64 -29.31
N GLN A 70 3.25 -2.02 -29.49
CA GLN A 70 2.90 -1.17 -30.65
C GLN A 70 3.92 -0.05 -30.90
N PHE A 71 4.70 0.34 -29.89
CA PHE A 71 5.76 1.34 -30.02
C PHE A 71 6.88 0.88 -30.96
N TYR A 72 7.20 -0.41 -31.01
CA TYR A 72 8.27 -0.93 -31.88
C TYR A 72 7.82 -1.13 -33.32
N GLU A 73 6.54 -1.39 -33.60
CA GLU A 73 6.02 -1.39 -34.98
C GLU A 73 6.26 -0.02 -35.66
N HIS A 74 6.09 1.07 -34.91
CA HIS A 74 6.33 2.42 -35.42
C HIS A 74 7.82 2.74 -35.66
N LEU A 75 8.72 2.09 -34.92
CA LEU A 75 10.16 2.22 -35.12
C LEU A 75 10.66 1.38 -36.31
N VAL A 76 10.13 0.17 -36.51
CA VAL A 76 10.51 -0.71 -37.62
C VAL A 76 9.97 -0.19 -38.95
N GLY A 77 8.77 0.42 -38.97
CA GLY A 77 8.22 1.09 -40.16
C GLY A 77 9.00 2.34 -40.61
N SER A 78 9.91 2.85 -39.79
CA SER A 78 10.75 4.03 -40.09
C SER A 78 12.02 3.68 -40.88
N VAL A 79 12.44 2.41 -40.89
CA VAL A 79 13.58 1.95 -41.70
C VAL A 79 13.11 1.60 -43.11
N GLN A 80 12.53 2.58 -43.81
CA GLN A 80 12.45 2.51 -45.26
C GLN A 80 13.81 2.94 -45.79
N GLU A 81 14.62 1.94 -46.19
CA GLU A 81 15.81 2.15 -47.00
C GLU A 81 15.48 3.15 -48.11
N SER A 82 16.38 4.11 -48.26
CA SER A 82 16.35 5.15 -49.28
C SER A 82 16.21 4.55 -50.68
N GLN A 83 14.96 4.38 -51.13
CA GLN A 83 14.61 4.37 -52.53
C GLN A 83 13.86 5.66 -52.83
N THR A 84 14.61 6.59 -53.39
CA THR A 84 14.11 7.74 -54.14
C THR A 84 13.15 7.27 -55.23
N SER A 85 11.86 7.17 -54.91
CA SER A 85 10.80 7.20 -55.92
C SER A 85 9.98 8.45 -55.71
N ASN A 86 10.19 9.42 -56.61
CA ASN A 86 9.42 10.64 -56.73
C ASN A 86 7.92 10.34 -56.72
N PHE A 87 7.20 10.85 -55.72
CA PHE A 87 5.78 11.19 -55.86
C PHE A 87 5.55 12.52 -55.16
N ASP A 88 5.43 13.55 -55.97
CA ASP A 88 4.78 14.78 -55.58
C ASP A 88 3.30 14.52 -55.30
N THR A 89 2.78 15.34 -54.40
CA THR A 89 1.38 15.77 -54.20
C THR A 89 0.55 15.08 -53.10
N VAL A 90 0.06 15.97 -52.21
CA VAL A 90 -1.19 15.96 -51.43
C VAL A 90 -1.05 15.69 -49.93
N GLU A 91 -1.04 16.83 -49.21
CA GLU A 91 -1.68 17.11 -47.91
C GLU A 91 -1.61 16.07 -46.80
N ASP A 92 -0.83 16.42 -45.78
CA ASP A 92 -1.23 16.42 -44.36
C ASP A 92 -2.60 15.77 -44.10
N ASN A 93 -2.61 14.57 -43.49
CA ASN A 93 -3.82 14.02 -42.89
C ASN A 93 -3.77 13.98 -41.33
N PRO A 94 -3.79 15.14 -40.65
CA PRO A 94 -3.99 15.23 -39.20
C PRO A 94 -5.33 14.64 -38.74
N ARG A 95 -6.30 14.47 -39.65
CA ARG A 95 -7.68 14.13 -39.32
C ARG A 95 -7.86 12.69 -38.83
N ILE A 96 -7.03 11.76 -39.31
CA ILE A 96 -7.05 10.35 -38.88
C ILE A 96 -6.50 10.21 -37.45
N ASN A 97 -5.45 10.97 -37.13
CA ASN A 97 -4.84 10.95 -35.80
C ASN A 97 -5.73 11.62 -34.74
N ILE A 98 -6.38 12.75 -35.08
CA ILE A 98 -7.31 13.44 -34.18
C ILE A 98 -8.52 12.56 -33.82
N THR A 99 -9.06 11.82 -34.79
CA THR A 99 -10.21 10.92 -34.56
C THR A 99 -9.86 9.75 -33.63
N ASN A 100 -8.68 9.14 -33.80
CA ASN A 100 -8.22 8.05 -32.93
C ASN A 100 -7.96 8.52 -31.48
N SER A 101 -7.31 9.67 -31.30
CA SER A 101 -7.08 10.26 -29.98
C SER A 101 -8.39 10.65 -29.29
N MET A 102 -9.38 11.14 -30.04
CA MET A 102 -10.69 11.51 -29.50
C MET A 102 -11.48 10.29 -29.00
N ASN A 103 -11.38 9.16 -29.71
CA ASN A 103 -11.98 7.89 -29.28
C ASN A 103 -11.31 7.34 -28.00
N GLN A 104 -9.97 7.39 -27.92
CA GLN A 104 -9.23 6.99 -26.72
C GLN A 104 -9.58 7.86 -25.50
N LEU A 105 -9.70 9.17 -25.70
CA LEU A 105 -10.11 10.09 -24.63
C LEU A 105 -11.51 9.75 -24.10
N GLY A 106 -12.45 9.41 -24.97
CA GLY A 106 -13.79 8.97 -24.58
C GLY A 106 -13.78 7.68 -23.74
N SER A 107 -12.97 6.69 -24.13
CA SER A 107 -12.81 5.46 -23.34
C SER A 107 -12.18 5.70 -21.97
N ILE A 108 -11.17 6.57 -21.89
CA ILE A 108 -10.54 6.95 -20.62
C ILE A 108 -11.53 7.66 -19.71
N GLN A 109 -12.34 8.58 -20.24
CA GLN A 109 -13.38 9.26 -19.48
C GLN A 109 -14.41 8.28 -18.91
N GLN A 110 -14.84 7.30 -19.71
CA GLN A 110 -15.76 6.27 -19.24
C GLN A 110 -15.15 5.41 -18.13
N PHE A 111 -13.89 4.99 -18.28
CA PHE A 111 -13.18 4.24 -17.25
C PHE A 111 -13.01 5.04 -15.96
N LEU A 112 -12.68 6.33 -16.07
CA LEU A 112 -12.55 7.23 -14.93
C LEU A 112 -13.87 7.34 -14.16
N GLU A 113 -15.00 7.44 -14.85
CA GLU A 113 -16.32 7.51 -14.20
C GLU A 113 -16.67 6.20 -13.48
N LEU A 114 -16.35 5.04 -14.07
CA LEU A 114 -16.52 3.74 -13.42
C LEU A 114 -15.69 3.62 -12.14
N VAL A 115 -14.42 4.00 -12.19
CA VAL A 115 -13.54 3.98 -11.02
C VAL A 115 -14.04 4.95 -9.94
N ARG A 116 -14.52 6.13 -10.35
CA ARG A 116 -15.09 7.11 -9.41
C ARG A 116 -16.33 6.55 -8.71
N GLN A 117 -17.20 5.90 -9.46
CA GLN A 117 -18.41 5.26 -8.91
C GLN A 117 -18.04 4.12 -7.95
N GLU A 118 -17.10 3.25 -8.32
CA GLU A 118 -16.65 2.15 -7.47
C GLU A 118 -16.02 2.68 -6.17
N ASN A 119 -15.20 3.73 -6.27
CA ASN A 119 -14.57 4.36 -5.11
C ASN A 119 -15.63 4.95 -4.16
N TYR A 120 -16.65 5.61 -4.72
CA TYR A 120 -17.78 6.11 -3.93
C TYR A 120 -18.52 4.99 -3.20
N GLN A 121 -18.84 3.89 -3.88
CA GLN A 121 -19.49 2.73 -3.27
C GLN A 121 -18.64 2.11 -2.14
N LYS A 122 -17.33 1.94 -2.37
CA LYS A 122 -16.41 1.45 -1.34
C LYS A 122 -16.35 2.39 -0.14
N SER A 123 -16.34 3.70 -0.38
CA SER A 123 -16.37 4.69 0.70
C SER A 123 -17.65 4.61 1.52
N GLN A 124 -18.81 4.35 0.90
CA GLN A 124 -20.06 4.14 1.63
C GLN A 124 -20.01 2.88 2.51
N LEU A 125 -19.50 1.78 1.95
CA LEU A 125 -19.34 0.53 2.70
C LEU A 125 -18.39 0.70 3.89
N ILE A 126 -17.29 1.44 3.73
CA ILE A 126 -16.37 1.76 4.84
C ILE A 126 -17.11 2.51 5.95
N THR A 127 -17.90 3.53 5.60
CA THR A 127 -18.69 4.29 6.59
C THR A 127 -19.69 3.40 7.32
N GLU A 128 -20.40 2.52 6.60
CA GLU A 128 -21.35 1.59 7.21
C GLU A 128 -20.66 0.61 8.16
N LEU A 129 -19.56 -0.01 7.73
CA LEU A 129 -18.79 -0.94 8.55
C LEU A 129 -18.21 -0.26 9.80
N ASN A 130 -17.71 0.97 9.67
CA ASN A 130 -17.25 1.74 10.82
C ASN A 130 -18.38 1.99 11.83
N GLY A 131 -19.59 2.31 11.36
CA GLY A 131 -20.77 2.44 12.23
C GLY A 131 -21.12 1.13 12.94
N GLN A 132 -21.03 -0.02 12.25
CA GLN A 132 -21.23 -1.33 12.89
C GLN A 132 -20.16 -1.62 13.95
N ILE A 133 -18.90 -1.29 13.67
CA ILE A 133 -17.78 -1.44 14.63
C ILE A 133 -18.02 -0.58 15.87
N GLU A 134 -18.49 0.66 15.71
CA GLU A 134 -18.83 1.54 16.84
C GLU A 134 -19.93 0.93 17.73
N LEU A 135 -21.00 0.38 17.13
CA LEU A 135 -22.05 -0.30 17.87
C LEU A 135 -21.52 -1.55 18.60
N MET A 136 -20.65 -2.32 17.95
CA MET A 136 -20.01 -3.49 18.59
C MET A 136 -19.14 -3.08 19.77
N HIS A 137 -18.38 -1.99 19.67
CA HIS A 137 -17.58 -1.47 20.78
C HIS A 137 -18.48 -1.06 21.95
N GLN A 138 -19.56 -0.31 21.70
CA GLN A 138 -20.49 0.09 22.76
C GLN A 138 -21.09 -1.13 23.47
N TYR A 139 -21.50 -2.15 22.72
CA TYR A 139 -22.04 -3.38 23.30
C TYR A 139 -21.00 -4.10 24.19
N ILE A 140 -19.74 -4.17 23.74
CA ILE A 140 -18.65 -4.77 24.53
C ILE A 140 -18.44 -3.99 25.83
N ASP A 141 -18.44 -2.66 25.79
CA ASP A 141 -18.26 -1.82 26.97
C ASP A 141 -19.40 -2.01 27.98
N GLU A 142 -20.64 -2.07 27.50
CA GLU A 142 -21.82 -2.36 28.34
C GLU A 142 -21.70 -3.73 29.01
N GLN A 143 -21.30 -4.77 28.26
CA GLN A 143 -21.09 -6.11 28.80
C GLN A 143 -19.94 -6.16 29.82
N GLN A 144 -18.85 -5.43 29.60
CA GLN A 144 -17.76 -5.32 30.57
C GLN A 144 -18.23 -4.71 31.89
N ASN A 145 -19.04 -3.65 31.83
CA ASN A 145 -19.62 -3.02 33.02
C ASN A 145 -20.54 -3.98 33.79
N GLU A 146 -21.39 -4.73 33.09
CA GLU A 146 -22.28 -5.73 33.70
C GLU A 146 -21.47 -6.84 34.40
N ILE A 147 -20.41 -7.35 33.77
CA ILE A 147 -19.52 -8.36 34.35
C ILE A 147 -18.87 -7.83 35.64
N GLU A 148 -18.38 -6.59 35.62
CA GLU A 148 -17.74 -5.99 36.80
C GLU A 148 -18.76 -5.78 37.95
N GLU A 149 -20.00 -5.38 37.64
CA GLU A 149 -21.07 -5.28 38.64
C GLU A 149 -21.39 -6.65 39.27
N LEU A 150 -21.52 -7.69 38.44
CA LEU A 150 -21.78 -9.05 38.89
C LEU A 150 -20.64 -9.60 39.76
N LYS A 151 -19.40 -9.34 39.36
CA LYS A 151 -18.20 -9.73 40.13
C LYS A 151 -18.19 -9.06 41.51
N ASN A 152 -18.53 -7.77 41.59
CA ASN A 152 -18.64 -7.07 42.86
C ASN A 152 -19.75 -7.63 43.74
N LYS A 153 -20.92 -7.93 43.17
CA LYS A 153 -22.03 -8.59 43.90
C LYS A 153 -21.61 -9.97 44.43
N LEU A 154 -20.92 -10.76 43.61
CA LEU A 154 -20.43 -12.07 44.00
C LEU A 154 -19.40 -11.97 45.15
N GLN A 155 -18.48 -11.01 45.08
CA GLN A 155 -17.52 -10.78 46.15
C GLN A 155 -18.20 -10.40 47.47
N CYS A 156 -19.20 -9.51 47.42
CA CYS A 156 -20.00 -9.16 48.59
C CYS A 156 -20.72 -10.39 49.17
N ALA A 157 -21.29 -11.25 48.33
CA ALA A 157 -21.94 -12.47 48.79
C ALA A 157 -20.97 -13.43 49.51
N TYR A 158 -19.76 -13.60 48.99
CA TYR A 158 -18.72 -14.40 49.65
C TYR A 158 -18.33 -13.81 51.01
N ASN A 159 -18.14 -12.49 51.10
CA ASN A 159 -17.81 -11.82 52.36
C ASN A 159 -18.92 -12.02 53.40
N ASN A 160 -20.18 -11.84 53.00
CA ASN A 160 -21.33 -12.04 53.88
C ASN A 160 -21.43 -13.51 54.35
N MET A 161 -21.16 -14.47 53.47
CA MET A 161 -21.17 -15.89 53.83
C MET A 161 -20.06 -16.22 54.85
N ALA A 162 -18.87 -15.65 54.68
CA ALA A 162 -17.79 -15.79 55.66
C ALA A 162 -18.19 -15.22 57.03
N GLU A 163 -18.82 -14.04 57.05
CA GLU A 163 -19.31 -13.44 58.31
C GLU A 163 -20.39 -14.31 58.98
N VAL A 164 -21.34 -14.85 58.21
CA VAL A 164 -22.35 -15.78 58.74
C VAL A 164 -21.70 -17.05 59.31
N GLN A 165 -20.67 -17.56 58.65
CA GLN A 165 -19.93 -18.73 59.13
C GLN A 165 -19.22 -18.43 60.46
N ASP A 166 -18.57 -17.28 60.57
CA ASP A 166 -17.90 -16.85 61.81
C ASP A 166 -18.90 -16.69 62.97
N LEU A 167 -20.06 -16.09 62.70
CA LEU A 167 -21.15 -15.96 63.69
C LEU A 167 -21.69 -17.33 64.14
N TYR A 168 -21.86 -18.26 63.20
CA TYR A 168 -22.30 -19.62 63.52
C TYR A 168 -21.27 -20.36 64.37
N ASP A 169 -19.98 -20.26 64.04
CA ASP A 169 -18.91 -20.91 64.79
C ASP A 169 -18.79 -20.36 66.21
N GLU A 170 -18.97 -19.05 66.39
CA GLU A 170 -19.03 -18.41 67.72
C GLU A 170 -20.25 -18.90 68.52
N GLN A 171 -21.43 -18.95 67.90
CA GLN A 171 -22.64 -19.45 68.55
C GLN A 171 -22.51 -20.93 68.93
N ARG A 172 -21.87 -21.76 68.08
CA ARG A 172 -21.60 -23.17 68.39
C ARG A 172 -20.74 -23.29 69.66
N LYS A 173 -19.65 -22.53 69.76
CA LYS A 173 -18.77 -22.54 70.94
C LYS A 173 -19.53 -22.12 72.21
N GLN A 174 -20.37 -21.09 72.12
CA GLN A 174 -21.19 -20.65 73.26
C GLN A 174 -22.16 -21.74 73.71
N ASN A 175 -22.82 -22.43 72.77
CA ASN A 175 -23.71 -23.53 73.07
C ASN A 175 -22.97 -24.73 73.69
N GLU A 176 -21.79 -25.10 73.17
CA GLU A 176 -20.93 -26.14 73.75
C GLU A 176 -20.57 -25.82 75.20
N ALA A 177 -20.13 -24.58 75.48
CA ALA A 177 -19.81 -24.13 76.84
C ALA A 177 -21.03 -24.20 77.78
N LEU A 178 -22.22 -23.84 77.31
CA LEU A 178 -23.46 -23.95 78.09
C LEU A 178 -23.82 -25.41 78.40
N ILE A 179 -23.65 -26.31 77.43
CA ILE A 179 -23.88 -27.76 77.61
C ILE A 179 -22.91 -28.32 78.66
N GLU A 180 -21.62 -28.01 78.55
CA GLU A 180 -20.61 -28.44 79.53
C GLU A 180 -20.93 -27.91 80.93
N GLN A 181 -21.32 -26.64 81.04
CA GLN A 181 -21.72 -26.04 82.31
C GLN A 181 -22.94 -26.75 82.90
N TRP A 182 -23.93 -27.08 82.07
CA TRP A 182 -25.15 -27.78 82.51
C TRP A 182 -24.84 -29.20 83.00
N ILE A 183 -24.04 -29.96 82.24
CA ILE A 183 -23.60 -31.32 82.60
C ILE A 183 -22.82 -31.30 83.93
N SER A 184 -21.92 -30.33 84.11
CA SER A 184 -21.16 -30.16 85.34
C SER A 184 -22.06 -29.88 86.55
N ARG A 185 -23.03 -28.97 86.42
CA ARG A 185 -24.02 -28.68 87.47
C ARG A 185 -24.87 -29.89 87.83
N PHE A 186 -25.39 -30.60 86.82
CA PHE A 186 -26.22 -31.79 87.05
C PHE A 186 -25.45 -32.90 87.76
N SER A 187 -24.20 -33.15 87.34
CA SER A 187 -23.32 -34.15 87.96
C SER A 187 -23.00 -33.82 89.43
N SER A 188 -22.89 -32.53 89.77
CA SER A 188 -22.65 -32.09 91.15
C SER A 188 -23.88 -32.25 92.06
N GLN A 189 -25.09 -32.15 91.50
CA GLN A 189 -26.33 -32.34 92.24
C GLN A 189 -26.62 -33.82 92.54
N GLN A 190 -26.27 -34.73 91.63
CA GLN A 190 -26.42 -36.19 91.84
C GLN A 190 -25.50 -36.78 92.92
N LYS A 191 -24.43 -36.08 93.30
CA LYS A 191 -23.46 -36.54 94.32
C LYS A 191 -23.81 -36.13 95.76
N ARG A 192 -24.90 -35.37 95.96
CA ARG A 192 -25.43 -35.00 97.27
C ARG A 192 -26.61 -35.88 97.64
#